data_AF-A0A1H9JZS1-F1
#
_entry.id   AF-A0A1H9JZS1-F1
#
_cell.length_a   1.000
_cell.length_b   1.000
_cell.length_c   1.000
_cell.angle_alpha   90.00
_cell.angle_beta   90.00
_cell.angle_gamma   90.00
#
_symmetry.space_group_name_H-M   'P 1'
#
loop_
_entity.id
_entity.type
_entity.pdbx_description
1 polymer ?
#
loop_
_entity_poly.entity_id
_entity_poly.type
_entity_poly.pdbx_seq_one_letter_code
_entity_poly.pdbx_strand_id
1 'polypeptide(L)' 'MNTDDTLRHLSWMASCPLCGQPNQCAVALGRRSQSCWCMNTPVSLLALALLPEQERGQRCICPTCAQGQKGLPS' A
#
# COMPACT_ATOMS: atom_id res chain seq x y z
N MET A 1 8.52 -17.96 -15.81
CA MET A 1 7.72 -17.34 -14.73
C MET A 1 6.59 -18.29 -14.42
N ASN A 2 6.53 -18.82 -13.21
CA ASN A 2 5.51 -19.79 -12.81
C ASN A 2 4.26 -19.06 -12.32
N THR A 3 3.09 -19.72 -12.37
CA THR A 3 1.83 -19.16 -11.87
C THR A 3 1.87 -18.82 -10.38
N ASP A 4 2.64 -19.56 -9.58
CA ASP A 4 2.88 -19.27 -8.15
C ASP A 4 3.57 -17.91 -7.94
N ASP A 5 4.59 -17.60 -8.75
CA ASP A 5 5.32 -16.34 -8.68
C ASP A 5 4.40 -15.15 -9.01
N THR A 6 3.54 -15.30 -10.02
CA THR A 6 2.58 -14.27 -10.41
C THR A 6 1.58 -14.00 -9.29
N LEU A 7 1.04 -15.03 -8.64
CA LEU A 7 0.10 -14.87 -7.53
C LEU A 7 0.76 -14.22 -6.32
N ARG A 8 2.01 -14.59 -6.00
CA ARG A 8 2.80 -13.95 -4.95
C ARG A 8 3.05 -12.47 -5.24
N HIS A 9 3.38 -12.13 -6.48
CA HIS A 9 3.62 -10.75 -6.89
C HIS A 9 2.35 -9.89 -6.80
N LEU A 10 1.22 -10.42 -7.28
CA LEU A 10 -0.09 -9.76 -7.18
C LEU A 10 -0.50 -9.53 -5.73
N SER A 11 -0.32 -10.53 -4.86
CA SER A 11 -0.57 -10.39 -3.43
C SER A 11 0.32 -9.32 -2.80
N TRP A 12 1.59 -9.25 -3.19
CA TRP A 12 2.50 -8.23 -2.67
C TRP A 12 2.06 -6.82 -3.07
N MET A 13 1.70 -6.61 -4.35
CA MET A 13 1.21 -5.31 -4.84
C MET A 13 -0.09 -4.85 -4.16
N ALA A 14 -0.93 -5.79 -3.73
CA ALA A 14 -2.22 -5.51 -3.10
C ALA A 14 -2.16 -5.42 -1.55
N SER A 15 -0.99 -5.67 -0.94
CA SER A 15 -0.81 -5.62 0.51
C SER A 15 -0.11 -4.34 0.97
N CYS A 16 -0.52 -3.83 2.13
CA CYS A 16 0.09 -2.69 2.79
C CYS A 16 1.44 -3.10 3.40
N PRO A 17 2.56 -2.44 3.04
CA PRO A 17 3.87 -2.77 3.60
C PRO A 17 4.01 -2.49 5.10
N LEU A 18 3.15 -1.64 5.68
CA LEU A 18 3.20 -1.31 7.11
C LEU A 18 2.44 -2.31 7.98
N CYS A 19 1.41 -2.98 7.47
CA CYS A 19 0.52 -3.79 8.31
C CYS A 19 0.02 -5.10 7.69
N GLY A 20 0.43 -5.44 6.46
CA GLY A 20 0.06 -6.65 5.74
C GLY A 20 -1.38 -6.70 5.20
N GLN A 21 -2.27 -5.82 5.68
CA GLN A 21 -3.67 -5.74 5.24
C GLN A 21 -3.81 -5.21 3.81
N PRO A 22 -4.95 -5.42 3.13
CA PRO A 22 -5.17 -4.87 1.79
C PRO A 22 -4.91 -3.37 1.72
N ASN A 23 -4.09 -2.94 0.77
CA ASN A 23 -3.78 -1.51 0.58
C ASN A 23 -4.86 -0.75 -0.21
N GLN A 24 -5.83 -1.46 -0.78
CA GLN A 24 -6.93 -0.92 -1.58
C GLN A 24 -6.46 -0.13 -2.81
N CYS A 25 -5.25 -0.41 -3.32
CA CYS A 25 -4.71 0.26 -4.49
C CYS A 25 -5.53 -0.13 -5.74
N ALA A 26 -6.15 0.86 -6.38
CA ALA A 26 -6.91 0.64 -7.61
C ALA A 26 -6.03 0.05 -8.72
N VAL A 27 -4.79 0.53 -8.87
CA VAL A 27 -3.85 0.06 -9.91
C VAL A 27 -3.45 -1.40 -9.69
N ALA A 28 -3.17 -1.80 -8.44
CA ALA A 28 -2.87 -3.21 -8.11
C ALA A 28 -4.06 -4.14 -8.40
N LEU A 29 -5.28 -3.60 -8.39
CA LEU A 29 -6.53 -4.31 -8.74
C LEU A 29 -6.92 -4.16 -10.22
N GLY A 30 -6.03 -3.64 -11.07
CA GLY A 30 -6.29 -3.47 -12.51
C GLY A 30 -7.27 -2.36 -12.86
N ARG A 31 -7.51 -1.41 -11.94
CA ARG A 31 -8.40 -0.26 -12.11
C ARG A 31 -7.59 1.02 -12.37
N ARG A 32 -8.24 2.07 -12.87
CA ARG A 32 -7.60 3.36 -13.17
C ARG A 32 -7.10 4.03 -11.89
N SER A 33 -5.91 4.64 -11.94
CA SER A 33 -5.31 5.37 -10.81
C SER A 33 -6.22 6.45 -10.23
N GLN A 34 -6.97 7.15 -11.09
CA GLN A 34 -7.96 8.18 -10.71
C GLN A 34 -9.05 7.67 -9.75
N SER A 35 -9.34 6.35 -9.78
CA SER A 35 -10.29 5.71 -8.86
C SER A 35 -9.67 5.25 -7.54
N CYS A 36 -8.36 5.42 -7.36
CA CYS A 36 -7.67 5.03 -6.14
C CYS A 36 -8.05 5.97 -4.99
N TRP A 37 -8.29 5.41 -3.81
CA TRP A 37 -8.62 6.17 -2.60
C TRP A 37 -7.53 7.23 -2.30
N CYS A 38 -6.26 6.93 -2.58
CA CYS A 38 -5.14 7.80 -2.25
C CYS A 38 -5.10 9.09 -3.08
N MET A 39 -5.82 9.16 -4.21
CA MET A 39 -5.89 10.37 -5.04
C MET A 39 -6.78 11.45 -4.42
N ASN A 40 -7.67 11.06 -3.51
CA ASN A 40 -8.69 11.94 -2.93
C ASN A 40 -8.54 12.15 -1.42
N THR A 41 -7.57 11.49 -0.80
CA THR A 41 -7.38 11.48 0.65
C THR A 41 -5.94 11.88 0.99
N PRO A 42 -5.73 12.87 1.87
CA PRO A 42 -4.39 13.22 2.35
C PRO A 42 -3.66 12.01 2.94
N VAL A 43 -2.40 11.84 2.56
CA VAL A 43 -1.53 10.77 3.07
C VAL A 43 -0.50 11.38 4.01
N SER A 44 -0.41 10.85 5.24
CA SER A 44 0.53 11.31 6.25
C SER A 44 1.98 11.10 5.80
N LEU A 45 2.76 12.18 5.78
CA LEU A 45 4.20 12.12 5.52
C LEU A 45 4.95 11.29 6.58
N LEU A 46 4.48 11.32 7.83
CA LEU A 46 5.05 10.50 8.90
C LEU A 46 4.82 9.00 8.61
N ALA A 47 3.63 8.62 8.13
CA ALA A 47 3.36 7.24 7.76
C ALA A 47 4.24 6.78 6.58
N LEU A 48 4.51 7.65 5.60
CA LEU A 48 5.43 7.36 4.51
C LEU A 48 6.88 7.22 4.98
N ALA A 49 7.30 8.01 5.97
CA ALA A 49 8.65 7.94 6.54
C ALA A 49 8.94 6.60 7.25
N LEU A 50 7.91 5.93 7.77
CA LEU A 50 8.01 4.62 8.41
C LEU A 50 8.24 3.45 7.43
N LEU A 51 8.12 3.70 6.12
CA LEU A 51 8.35 2.64 5.13
C LEU A 51 9.82 2.22 5.09
N PRO A 52 10.10 0.89 5.10
CA PRO A 52 11.40 0.36 4.71
C PRO A 52 11.81 0.92 3.36
N GLU A 53 13.11 1.16 3.16
CA GLU A 53 13.62 1.79 1.93
C GLU A 53 13.18 1.04 0.66
N GLN A 54 13.19 -0.30 0.71
CA GLN A 54 12.82 -1.18 -0.39
C GLN A 54 11.32 -1.13 -0.72
N GLU A 55 10.49 -0.57 0.15
CA GLU A 55 9.03 -0.47 -0.01
C GLU A 55 8.60 0.93 -0.48
N ARG A 56 9.50 1.91 -0.46
CA ARG A 56 9.19 3.29 -0.85
C ARG A 56 8.96 3.39 -2.36
N GLY A 57 7.82 3.96 -2.75
CA GLY A 57 7.44 4.14 -4.16
C GLY A 57 6.98 2.86 -4.87
N GLN A 58 7.04 1.71 -4.22
CA GLN A 58 6.77 0.41 -4.85
C GLN A 58 5.29 0.01 -4.80
N ARG A 59 4.64 0.20 -3.64
CA ARG A 59 3.22 -0.13 -3.43
C ARG A 59 2.57 0.81 -2.42
N CYS A 60 1.25 0.95 -2.52
CA CYS A 60 0.51 1.83 -1.61
C CYS A 60 0.46 1.27 -0.18
N ILE A 61 0.43 2.16 0.81
CA ILE A 61 -0.05 1.85 2.17
C ILE A 61 -1.59 1.77 2.17
N CYS A 62 -2.23 1.28 3.24
CA CYS A 62 -3.70 1.26 3.34
C CYS A 62 -4.27 2.58 3.92
N PRO A 63 -5.57 2.87 3.74
CA PRO A 63 -6.20 4.09 4.25
C PRO A 63 -6.00 4.32 5.76
N THR A 64 -6.02 3.27 6.57
CA THR A 64 -5.78 3.34 8.02
C THR A 64 -4.35 3.75 8.34
N CYS A 65 -3.36 3.14 7.66
CA CYS A 65 -1.96 3.49 7.89
C CYS A 65 -1.63 4.90 7.35
N ALA A 66 -2.29 5.32 6.27
CA ALA A 66 -2.15 6.66 5.71
C ALA A 66 -2.59 7.78 6.66
N GLN A 67 -3.45 7.46 7.63
CA GLN A 67 -3.87 8.38 8.69
C GLN A 67 -2.90 8.40 9.90
N GLY A 68 -1.81 7.62 9.88
CA GLY A 68 -0.83 7.55 10.96
C GLY A 68 -1.23 6.68 12.16
N GLN A 69 -2.33 5.93 12.06
CA GLN A 69 -2.93 5.21 13.21
C GLN A 69 -2.24 3.89 13.58
N LYS A 70 -1.37 3.34 12.71
CA LYS A 70 -0.75 2.02 12.91
C LYS A 70 0.78 2.02 12.93
N GLY A 71 1.39 3.19 13.12
CA GLY A 71 2.84 3.38 13.18
C GLY A 71 3.36 4.01 14.47
N LEU A 72 2.47 4.43 15.36
CA LEU A 72 2.85 4.93 16.68
C LEU A 72 2.78 3.75 17.67
N PRO A 73 3.85 3.47 18.45
CA PRO A 73 3.68 2.67 19.65
C PRO A 73 2.67 3.41 20.54
N SER A 74 1.63 2.69 20.97
CA SER A 74 0.75 3.12 22.07
C SER A 74 1.55 3.36 23.34
#